data_AF-A0A3B8UD45-F1
#
_entry.id   AF-A0A3B8UD45-F1
#
_cell.length_a   1.000
_cell.length_b   1.000
_cell.length_c   1.000
_cell.angle_alpha   90.00
_cell.angle_beta   90.00
_cell.angle_gamma   90.00
#
_symmetry.space_group_name_H-M   'P 1'
#
loop_
_entity.id
_entity.type
_entity.pdbx_description
1 polymer ?
#
loop_
_entity_poly.entity_id
_entity_poly.type
_entity_poly.pdbx_seq_one_letter_code
_entity_poly.pdbx_strand_id
1 'polypeptide(L)'
;NHEFLRLILDAEGRARGIILHDLYNLDLHVMKADAVVIATGGLGLIYKKSTNSTFCTGAANGRLYMQGMKYANGEFIQIHPTAVPGLDKMRLISESSRGEGGRVWVPGDSSKSIHFPDGTLRPCGKTGEPWYFLEEM
;
A
#
# COMPACT_ATOMS: atom_id res chain seq x y z
N ASN A 1 -14.55 -11.51 13.50
CA ASN A 1 -14.62 -12.27 12.24
C ASN A 1 -15.84 -11.85 11.44
N HIS A 2 -15.92 -10.56 11.11
CA HIS A 2 -17.01 -10.00 10.32
C HIS A 2 -16.40 -9.22 9.16
N GLU A 3 -16.95 -9.40 7.97
CA GLU A 3 -16.57 -8.69 6.76
C GLU A 3 -17.64 -7.66 6.42
N PHE A 4 -17.24 -6.41 6.18
CA PHE A 4 -18.17 -5.37 5.73
C PHE A 4 -18.64 -5.64 4.30
N LEU A 5 -19.94 -5.79 4.08
CA LEU A 5 -20.49 -6.01 2.73
C LEU A 5 -21.02 -4.73 2.09
N ARG A 6 -21.75 -3.91 2.86
CA ARG A 6 -22.51 -2.81 2.28
C ARG A 6 -22.88 -1.75 3.31
N LEU A 7 -22.88 -0.49 2.90
CA LEU A 7 -23.47 0.62 3.64
C LEU A 7 -24.98 0.66 3.36
N ILE A 8 -25.79 0.82 4.41
CA ILE A 8 -27.24 1.03 4.28
C ILE A 8 -27.46 2.53 4.11
N LEU A 9 -28.15 2.92 3.04
CA LEU A 9 -28.48 4.32 2.74
C LEU A 9 -30.01 4.50 2.76
N ASP A 10 -30.48 5.63 3.27
CA ASP A 10 -31.87 6.06 3.07
C ASP A 10 -32.09 6.70 1.69
N ALA A 11 -33.32 7.12 1.41
CA ALA A 11 -33.69 7.71 0.12
C ALA A 11 -32.95 9.03 -0.16
N GLU A 12 -32.50 9.72 0.88
CA GLU A 12 -31.71 10.94 0.80
C GLU A 12 -30.19 10.67 0.72
N GLY A 13 -29.78 9.40 0.69
CA GLY A 13 -28.38 8.98 0.60
C GLY A 13 -27.61 9.07 1.91
N ARG A 14 -28.28 9.16 3.07
CA ARG A 14 -27.63 9.20 4.39
C ARG A 14 -27.39 7.78 4.89
N ALA A 15 -26.24 7.56 5.53
CA ALA A 15 -25.92 6.28 6.15
C ALA A 15 -26.88 5.96 7.31
N ARG A 16 -27.41 4.73 7.33
CA ARG A 16 -28.32 4.22 8.37
C ARG A 16 -27.84 2.91 9.00
N GLY A 17 -26.59 2.55 8.76
CA GLY A 17 -25.99 1.32 9.24
C GLY A 17 -25.23 0.56 8.17
N ILE A 18 -24.94 -0.69 8.46
CA ILE A 18 -24.13 -1.57 7.61
C ILE A 18 -24.70 -2.99 7.55
N ILE A 19 -24.37 -3.68 6.48
CA ILE A 19 -24.52 -5.14 6.35
C ILE A 19 -23.13 -5.76 6.54
N LEU A 20 -23.05 -6.73 7.44
CA LEU A 20 -21.87 -7.51 7.75
C LEU A 20 -22.12 -8.98 7.40
N HIS A 21 -21.05 -9.69 7.05
CA HIS A 21 -21.03 -11.14 6.89
C HIS A 21 -20.15 -11.75 7.98
N ASP A 22 -20.71 -12.61 8.82
CA ASP A 22 -19.94 -13.40 9.77
C ASP A 22 -19.23 -14.53 9.02
N LEU A 23 -17.91 -14.56 9.15
CA LEU A 23 -17.05 -15.48 8.40
C LEU A 23 -17.03 -16.91 8.96
N TYR A 24 -17.62 -17.16 10.13
CA TYR A 24 -17.66 -18.49 10.75
C TYR A 24 -18.94 -19.25 10.43
N ASN A 25 -20.10 -18.63 10.62
CA ASN A 25 -21.40 -19.26 10.40
C ASN A 25 -22.07 -18.84 9.09
N LEU A 26 -21.48 -17.89 8.35
CA LEU A 26 -21.97 -17.35 7.09
C LEU A 26 -23.24 -16.50 7.21
N ASP A 27 -23.61 -16.10 8.43
CA ASP A 27 -24.79 -15.28 8.67
C ASP A 27 -24.58 -13.83 8.22
N LEU A 28 -25.67 -13.21 7.77
CA LEU A 28 -25.72 -11.78 7.47
C LEU A 28 -26.28 -11.01 8.66
N HIS A 29 -25.54 -9.99 9.09
CA HIS A 29 -25.94 -9.11 10.18
C HIS A 29 -26.24 -7.71 9.66
N VAL A 30 -27.37 -7.16 10.11
CA VAL A 30 -27.73 -5.75 9.90
C VAL A 30 -27.45 -5.00 11.19
N MET A 31 -26.54 -4.03 11.12
CA MET A 31 -26.23 -3.14 12.24
C MET A 31 -26.72 -1.74 11.89
N LYS A 32 -27.80 -1.30 12.54
CA LYS A 32 -28.35 0.06 12.38
C LYS A 32 -27.51 1.06 13.18
N ALA A 33 -27.27 2.22 12.61
CA ALA A 33 -26.57 3.31 13.28
C ALA A 33 -26.91 4.66 12.62
N ASP A 34 -26.88 5.73 13.40
CA ASP A 34 -27.08 7.10 12.88
C ASP A 34 -25.85 7.66 12.16
N ALA A 35 -24.67 7.08 12.45
CA ALA A 35 -23.42 7.40 11.79
C ALA A 35 -22.58 6.13 11.63
N VAL A 36 -21.81 6.07 10.54
CA VAL A 36 -20.90 4.96 10.24
C VAL A 36 -19.52 5.52 9.94
N VAL A 37 -18.51 5.06 10.67
CA VAL A 37 -17.10 5.40 10.43
C VAL A 37 -16.42 4.21 9.78
N ILE A 38 -15.79 4.44 8.62
CA ILE A 38 -15.05 3.41 7.89
C ILE A 38 -13.54 3.63 8.13
N ALA A 39 -12.92 2.68 8.83
CA ALA A 39 -11.50 2.71 9.17
C ALA A 39 -10.80 1.39 8.76
N THR A 40 -11.05 0.93 7.54
CA THR A 40 -10.67 -0.41 7.04
C THR A 40 -9.23 -0.50 6.51
N GLY A 41 -8.46 0.59 6.59
CA GLY A 41 -7.10 0.66 6.10
C GLY A 41 -6.98 0.74 4.57
N GLY A 42 -5.78 0.44 4.08
CA GLY A 42 -5.43 0.54 2.66
C GLY A 42 -5.77 -0.70 1.82
N LEU A 43 -5.37 -0.64 0.55
CA LEU A 43 -5.63 -1.64 -0.50
C LEU A 43 -4.37 -2.36 -0.97
N GLY A 44 -3.36 -2.50 -0.11
CA GLY A 44 -2.04 -3.01 -0.48
C GLY A 44 -2.02 -4.39 -1.14
N LEU A 45 -3.02 -5.25 -0.88
CA LEU A 45 -3.08 -6.60 -1.43
C LEU A 45 -3.26 -6.63 -2.95
N ILE A 46 -3.75 -5.55 -3.58
CA ILE A 46 -3.89 -5.52 -5.04
C ILE A 46 -2.51 -5.51 -5.75
N TYR A 47 -1.44 -5.19 -5.02
CA TYR A 47 -0.08 -5.17 -5.53
C TYR A 47 0.63 -6.49 -5.23
N LYS A 48 1.31 -7.05 -6.23
CA LYS A 48 2.08 -8.31 -6.10
C LYS A 48 3.12 -8.27 -4.98
N LYS A 49 3.73 -7.10 -4.72
CA LYS A 49 4.69 -6.89 -3.64
C LYS A 49 4.22 -5.71 -2.79
N SER A 50 3.88 -5.97 -1.53
CA SER A 50 3.48 -4.95 -0.57
C SER A 50 3.97 -5.28 0.83
N THR A 51 4.24 -4.25 1.63
CA THR A 51 4.54 -4.38 3.07
C THR A 51 3.26 -4.47 3.93
N ASN A 52 2.11 -4.11 3.36
CA ASN A 52 0.83 -4.16 4.04
C ASN A 52 0.46 -5.59 4.44
N SER A 53 -0.42 -5.70 5.44
CA SER A 53 -1.00 -6.98 5.83
C SER A 53 -1.75 -7.61 4.65
N THR A 54 -1.83 -8.94 4.61
CA THR A 54 -2.68 -9.66 3.65
C THR A 54 -4.17 -9.36 3.86
N PHE A 55 -4.55 -8.77 5.00
CA PHE A 55 -5.90 -8.27 5.25
C PHE A 55 -6.18 -6.88 4.67
N CYS A 56 -5.17 -6.16 4.16
CA CYS A 56 -5.37 -4.87 3.50
C CYS A 56 -5.85 -5.07 2.05
N THR A 57 -7.04 -5.67 1.90
CA THR A 57 -7.60 -6.12 0.62
C THR A 57 -8.17 -4.99 -0.23
N GLY A 58 -8.51 -3.86 0.38
CA GLY A 58 -9.25 -2.78 -0.28
C GLY A 58 -10.73 -3.10 -0.54
N ALA A 59 -11.26 -4.23 -0.06
CA ALA A 59 -12.62 -4.68 -0.37
C ALA A 59 -13.69 -3.67 0.08
N ALA A 60 -13.58 -3.12 1.28
CA ALA A 60 -14.50 -2.10 1.77
C ALA A 60 -14.43 -0.81 0.94
N ASN A 61 -13.22 -0.36 0.59
CA ASN A 61 -13.02 0.83 -0.25
C ASN A 61 -13.70 0.66 -1.61
N GLY A 62 -13.50 -0.50 -2.25
CA GLY A 62 -14.13 -0.84 -3.53
C GLY A 62 -15.66 -0.92 -3.42
N ARG A 63 -16.19 -1.61 -2.40
CA ARG A 63 -17.64 -1.71 -2.18
C ARG A 63 -18.27 -0.34 -1.98
N LEU A 64 -17.66 0.52 -1.17
CA LEU A 64 -18.15 1.89 -0.94
C LEU A 64 -18.05 2.75 -2.20
N TYR A 65 -16.97 2.64 -2.97
CA TYR A 65 -16.82 3.34 -4.24
C TYR A 65 -17.95 2.97 -5.21
N MET A 66 -18.28 1.67 -5.31
CA MET A 66 -19.42 1.19 -6.10
C MET A 66 -20.78 1.67 -5.56
N GLN A 67 -20.86 2.08 -4.29
CA GLN A 67 -22.04 2.72 -3.69
C GLN A 67 -22.08 4.25 -3.84
N GLY A 68 -21.16 4.83 -4.64
CA GLY A 68 -21.13 6.26 -4.92
C GLY A 68 -20.25 7.08 -3.97
N MET A 69 -19.43 6.43 -3.12
CA MET A 69 -18.40 7.14 -2.36
C MET A 69 -17.42 7.83 -3.31
N LYS A 70 -17.20 9.13 -3.13
CA LYS A 70 -16.15 9.86 -3.83
C LYS A 70 -14.79 9.39 -3.31
N TYR A 71 -13.96 8.84 -4.18
CA TYR A 71 -12.64 8.34 -3.85
C TYR A 71 -11.58 9.27 -4.45
N ALA A 72 -10.73 9.86 -3.60
CA ALA A 72 -9.73 10.83 -4.01
C ALA A 72 -8.35 10.20 -4.08
N ASN A 73 -7.55 10.64 -5.06
CA ASN A 73 -6.11 10.35 -5.18
C ASN A 73 -5.79 8.84 -5.16
N GLY A 74 -6.64 8.00 -5.77
CA GLY A 74 -6.42 6.55 -5.82
C GLY A 74 -5.17 6.13 -6.59
N GLU A 75 -4.66 7.03 -7.43
CA GLU A 75 -3.41 6.92 -8.17
C GLU A 75 -2.15 7.21 -7.35
N PHE A 76 -2.28 7.85 -6.18
CA PHE A 76 -1.14 8.23 -5.33
C PHE A 76 -0.73 7.07 -4.42
N ILE A 77 0.15 6.21 -4.94
CA ILE A 77 0.63 5.02 -4.25
C ILE A 77 2.07 5.21 -3.81
N GLN A 78 2.30 5.19 -2.51
CA GLN A 78 3.65 5.29 -1.95
C GLN A 78 4.38 3.95 -2.08
N ILE A 79 5.61 3.99 -2.61
CA ILE A 79 6.51 2.84 -2.67
C ILE A 79 7.61 3.05 -1.63
N HIS A 80 7.75 2.10 -0.71
CA HIS A 80 8.85 2.13 0.26
C HIS A 80 10.12 1.54 -0.37
N PRO A 81 11.29 2.20 -0.27
CA PRO A 81 12.50 1.80 -1.00
C PRO A 81 13.15 0.52 -0.46
N THR A 82 12.94 0.19 0.82
CA THR A 82 13.62 -0.95 1.47
C THR A 82 12.64 -1.91 2.11
N ALA A 83 12.65 -3.16 1.67
CA ALA A 83 11.86 -4.23 2.24
C ALA A 83 12.51 -5.59 1.95
N VAL A 84 12.40 -6.52 2.89
CA VAL A 84 12.86 -7.90 2.74
C VAL A 84 11.75 -8.73 2.09
N PRO A 85 12.03 -9.45 0.99
CA PRO A 85 11.08 -10.38 0.40
C PRO A 85 10.67 -11.48 1.38
N GLY A 86 9.39 -11.84 1.37
CA GLY A 86 8.91 -13.07 2.01
C GLY A 86 7.85 -13.73 1.13
N LEU A 87 7.46 -14.95 1.52
CA LEU A 87 6.54 -15.77 0.73
C LEU A 87 5.11 -15.20 0.69
N ASP A 88 4.68 -14.58 1.78
CA ASP A 88 3.34 -14.01 1.98
C ASP A 88 3.30 -12.50 1.68
N LYS A 89 4.22 -11.73 2.26
CA LYS A 89 4.32 -10.27 2.10
C LYS A 89 5.76 -9.77 2.18
N MET A 90 5.98 -8.51 1.86
CA MET A 90 7.28 -7.86 2.11
C MET A 90 7.38 -7.45 3.58
N ARG A 91 8.53 -7.69 4.22
CA ARG A 91 8.81 -7.14 5.56
C ARG A 91 9.46 -5.77 5.41
N LEU A 92 8.86 -4.75 6.01
CA LEU A 92 9.42 -3.40 6.01
C LEU A 92 10.79 -3.39 6.70
N ILE A 93 11.77 -2.72 6.10
CA ILE A 93 12.97 -2.26 6.81
C ILE A 93 12.71 -0.80 7.16
N SER A 94 12.91 -0.40 8.41
CA SER A 94 12.64 0.98 8.81
C SER A 94 13.50 1.96 8.00
N GLU A 95 12.90 3.08 7.59
CA GLU A 95 13.63 4.22 7.04
C GLU A 95 14.72 4.71 7.99
N SER A 96 14.49 4.59 9.30
CA SER A 96 15.49 4.91 10.33
C SER A 96 16.81 4.18 10.10
N SER A 97 16.82 2.97 9.53
CA SER A 97 18.07 2.29 9.20
C SER A 97 18.97 3.13 8.28
N ARG A 98 18.41 3.88 7.32
CA ARG A 98 19.17 4.81 6.47
C ARG A 98 19.47 6.12 7.20
N GLY A 99 18.51 6.63 7.98
CA GLY A 99 18.70 7.82 8.82
C GLY A 99 19.86 7.69 9.81
N GLU A 100 20.07 6.49 10.36
CA GLU A 100 21.14 6.16 11.31
C GLU A 100 22.46 5.73 10.63
N GLY A 101 22.62 5.99 9.33
CA GLY A 101 23.89 5.73 8.63
C GLY A 101 23.94 4.45 7.79
N GLY A 102 22.87 3.65 7.76
CA GLY A 102 22.74 2.55 6.81
C GLY A 102 22.74 3.05 5.36
N ARG A 103 23.22 2.22 4.44
CA ARG A 103 23.38 2.55 3.02
C ARG A 103 22.86 1.43 2.14
N VAL A 104 22.30 1.79 0.99
CA VAL A 104 21.88 0.81 -0.02
C VAL A 104 22.89 0.83 -1.15
N TRP A 105 23.55 -0.31 -1.39
CA TRP A 105 24.57 -0.41 -2.42
C TRP A 105 24.39 -1.66 -3.29
N VAL A 106 24.89 -1.57 -4.52
CA VAL A 106 25.07 -2.69 -5.43
C VAL A 106 26.52 -2.70 -5.92
N PRO A 107 27.05 -3.84 -6.40
CA PRO A 107 28.35 -3.83 -7.09
C PRO A 107 28.30 -2.87 -8.27
N GLY A 108 29.24 -1.94 -8.33
CA GLY A 108 29.37 -0.99 -9.41
C GLY A 108 29.67 -1.69 -10.74
N ASP A 109 29.19 -1.09 -11.81
CA ASP A 109 29.32 -1.56 -13.19
C ASP A 109 29.48 -0.35 -14.11
N SER A 110 30.74 -0.01 -14.40
CA SER A 110 31.09 1.17 -15.20
C SER A 110 30.72 1.02 -16.69
N SER A 111 30.27 -0.17 -17.12
CA SER A 111 29.74 -0.37 -18.47
C SER A 111 28.29 0.11 -18.62
N LYS A 112 27.60 0.32 -17.50
CA LYS A 112 26.23 0.83 -17.45
C LYS A 112 26.21 2.29 -17.03
N SER A 113 25.16 2.98 -17.43
CA SER A 113 24.93 4.38 -17.05
C SER A 113 23.45 4.63 -16.80
N ILE A 114 23.15 5.63 -15.97
CA ILE A 114 21.79 6.10 -15.69
C ILE A 114 21.67 7.59 -15.93
N HIS A 115 20.46 8.04 -16.24
CA HIS A 115 20.11 9.46 -16.30
C HIS A 115 19.76 9.96 -14.90
N PHE A 116 20.36 11.08 -14.52
CA PHE A 116 20.10 11.76 -13.26
C PHE A 116 19.01 12.82 -13.45
N PRO A 117 18.36 13.28 -12.36
CA PRO A 117 17.34 14.34 -12.43
C PRO A 117 17.84 15.65 -13.07
N ASP A 118 19.15 15.90 -13.03
CA ASP A 118 19.81 17.05 -13.67
C ASP A 118 20.05 16.87 -15.19
N GLY A 119 19.61 15.74 -15.75
CA GLY A 119 19.77 15.40 -17.17
C GLY A 119 21.13 14.81 -17.54
N THR A 120 22.08 14.72 -16.61
CA THR A 120 23.39 14.13 -16.88
C THR A 120 23.31 12.61 -16.95
N LEU A 121 24.17 12.02 -17.78
CA LEU A 121 24.39 10.58 -17.84
C LEU A 121 25.66 10.26 -17.04
N ARG A 122 25.58 9.42 -16.02
CA ARG A 122 26.76 9.01 -15.22
C ARG A 122 26.85 7.49 -15.13
N PRO A 123 28.06 6.92 -15.04
CA PRO A 123 28.23 5.49 -14.91
C PRO A 123 27.66 4.95 -13.59
N CYS A 124 27.22 3.69 -13.58
CA CYS A 124 26.71 3.00 -12.39
C CYS A 124 27.84 2.60 -11.42
N GLY A 125 28.60 3.58 -10.94
CA GLY A 125 29.76 3.36 -10.06
C GLY A 125 30.98 2.78 -10.78
N LYS A 126 32.05 2.54 -10.00
CA LYS A 126 33.28 1.90 -10.49
C LYS A 126 33.15 0.38 -10.43
N THR A 127 33.52 -0.30 -11.51
CA THR A 127 33.41 -1.76 -11.60
C THR A 127 34.17 -2.44 -10.46
N GLY A 128 33.45 -3.27 -9.69
CA GLY A 128 34.01 -4.01 -8.56
C GLY A 128 34.04 -3.26 -7.22
N GLU A 129 33.60 -2.00 -7.18
CA GLU A 129 33.45 -1.22 -5.95
C GLU A 129 31.97 -1.04 -5.59
N PRO A 130 31.61 -0.84 -4.31
CA PRO A 130 30.23 -0.52 -3.93
C PRO A 130 29.76 0.79 -4.59
N TRP A 131 28.55 0.77 -5.15
CA TRP A 131 27.88 1.95 -5.69
C TRP A 131 26.59 2.26 -4.91
N TYR A 132 26.50 3.47 -4.34
CA TYR A 132 25.44 3.89 -3.41
C TYR A 132 24.35 4.68 -4.13
N PHE A 133 23.51 3.98 -4.89
CA PHE A 133 22.61 4.62 -5.85
C PHE A 133 21.47 5.43 -5.21
N LEU A 134 21.14 5.28 -3.92
CA LEU A 134 20.11 6.10 -3.27
C LEU A 134 20.65 7.42 -2.71
N GLU A 135 21.98 7.53 -2.61
CA GLU A 135 22.68 8.68 -2.04
C GLU A 135 23.41 9.48 -3.13
N GLU A 136 23.79 8.83 -4.23
CA GLU A 136 24.51 9.43 -5.34
C GLU A 136 23.60 9.92 -6.49
N MET A 137 22.31 9.52 -6.51
CA MET A 137 21.25 10.00 -7.43
C MET A 137 20.70 11.37 -7.06
#